data_AF-A0A084DKN6-F1
#
_entry.id   AF-A0A084DKN6-F1
#
_cell.length_a   1.000
_cell.length_b   1.000
_cell.length_c   1.000
_cell.angle_alpha   90.00
_cell.angle_beta   90.00
_cell.angle_gamma   90.00
#
_symmetry.space_group_name_H-M   'P 1'
#
loop_
_entity.id
_entity.type
_entity.pdbx_description
1 polymer ?
#
loop_
_entity_poly.entity_id
_entity_poly.type
_entity_poly.pdbx_seq_one_letter_code
_entity_poly.pdbx_strand_id
1 'polypeptide(L)'
;MTETLAESAYRPRDVVNAPDIKAAIARRSVERGDPAEILAWLGNHFFRWVVGAFGHAQPLDSLAAYRALAGADRPAPDWLVRRFLTQPTSAAEPRPLYFIDPEHMLLLDRERVLVEFLRARAGTRHARKLQRITCAMAFDMWEREHQRMQARRDKGWAPSSGLALREVLRTPNGIVFEFDGHHAALREELAYESYRMQHCLGQFADRRRLRGGYGEQYAQAVQDGRLRLFTLRGAGNQPHVTISLSVEGDGLRIGQIKGKQNRHPVRRYADDVRRFLRALSPRGERHPDCEGMGLVFEPQAPGATVGEWTFVTDLRSPDHLLSVMSENFHLIEHFPQPPAVLQWLLLRNAPYALDRLKQIDPAVAAAARHALPAAALSGAAPDAPAAGATAFAIEGIPIDPALCAALVFPATADGSPPC
;
A
#
# COMPACT_ATOMS: atom_id res chain seq x y z
N MET A 1 -39.46 3.22 8.86
CA MET A 1 -39.30 1.80 8.46
C MET A 1 -38.04 1.30 9.10
N THR A 2 -38.22 0.51 10.14
CA THR A 2 -37.19 -0.21 10.90
C THR A 2 -36.60 -1.29 10.02
N GLU A 3 -35.39 -1.04 9.49
CA GLU A 3 -34.61 -2.06 8.82
C GLU A 3 -33.80 -2.84 9.86
N THR A 4 -34.09 -4.13 9.87
CA THR A 4 -33.75 -5.17 10.82
C THR A 4 -32.25 -5.26 11.09
N LEU A 5 -31.88 -5.08 12.36
CA LEU A 5 -30.64 -5.63 12.93
C LEU A 5 -30.66 -7.16 12.81
N ALA A 6 -29.52 -7.73 12.39
CA ALA A 6 -29.18 -9.16 12.31
C ALA A 6 -29.36 -9.87 10.95
N GLU A 7 -28.64 -9.44 9.92
CA GLU A 7 -27.99 -10.41 9.02
C GLU A 7 -26.61 -10.75 9.61
N SER A 8 -26.35 -12.04 9.78
CA SER A 8 -25.09 -12.57 10.30
C SER A 8 -23.89 -12.01 9.54
N ALA A 9 -23.02 -11.35 10.29
CA ALA A 9 -21.67 -10.97 9.91
C ALA A 9 -20.92 -12.16 9.28
N TYR A 10 -20.21 -11.90 8.18
CA TYR A 10 -19.42 -12.85 7.38
C TYR A 10 -20.27 -13.81 6.52
N ARG A 11 -20.39 -13.52 5.21
CA ARG A 11 -20.73 -14.52 4.19
C ARG A 11 -19.41 -15.09 3.66
N PRO A 12 -18.90 -16.21 4.19
CA PRO A 12 -17.60 -16.73 3.78
C PRO A 12 -17.64 -17.12 2.30
N ARG A 13 -16.72 -16.57 1.51
CA ARG A 13 -16.47 -17.04 0.14
C ARG A 13 -15.73 -18.38 0.20
N ASP A 14 -15.92 -19.23 -0.80
CA ASP A 14 -15.14 -20.46 -0.96
C ASP A 14 -13.73 -20.10 -1.45
N VAL A 15 -12.85 -19.71 -0.50
CA VAL A 15 -11.47 -19.27 -0.78
C VAL A 15 -10.53 -20.47 -0.77
N VAL A 16 -9.93 -20.77 -1.93
CA VAL A 16 -9.13 -21.99 -2.15
C VAL A 16 -7.84 -22.02 -1.33
N ASN A 17 -7.26 -20.86 -1.06
CA ASN A 17 -5.98 -20.69 -0.38
C ASN A 17 -6.14 -20.18 1.07
N ALA A 18 -7.30 -20.42 1.69
CA ALA A 18 -7.56 -20.03 3.08
C ALA A 18 -6.49 -20.49 4.10
N PRO A 19 -5.89 -21.71 4.00
CA PRO A 19 -4.79 -22.11 4.87
C PRO A 19 -3.58 -21.19 4.77
N ASP A 20 -3.24 -20.71 3.56
CA ASP A 20 -2.09 -19.83 3.34
C ASP A 20 -2.31 -18.46 3.97
N ILE A 21 -3.53 -17.92 3.85
CA ILE A 21 -3.92 -16.65 4.49
C ILE A 21 -3.72 -16.75 6.00
N LYS A 22 -4.20 -17.86 6.60
CA LYS A 22 -4.08 -18.07 8.04
C LYS A 22 -2.61 -18.23 8.47
N ALA A 23 -1.82 -18.96 7.69
CA ALA A 23 -0.39 -19.12 7.92
C ALA A 23 0.36 -17.78 7.81
N ALA A 24 0.04 -16.97 6.81
CA ALA A 24 0.66 -15.66 6.60
C ALA A 24 0.33 -14.68 7.75
N ILE A 25 -0.93 -14.64 8.22
CA ILE A 25 -1.33 -13.84 9.39
C ILE A 25 -0.53 -14.27 10.63
N ALA A 26 -0.44 -15.58 10.89
CA ALA A 26 0.30 -16.10 12.03
C ALA A 26 1.79 -15.78 11.95
N ARG A 27 2.40 -16.00 10.78
CA ARG A 27 3.81 -15.71 10.50
C ARG A 27 4.12 -14.24 10.77
N ARG A 28 3.37 -13.31 10.17
CA ARG A 28 3.58 -11.86 10.37
C ARG A 28 3.35 -11.43 11.82
N SER A 29 2.42 -12.07 12.52
CA SER A 29 2.17 -11.77 13.93
C SER A 29 3.34 -12.19 14.84
N VAL A 30 3.96 -13.34 14.54
CA VAL A 30 5.20 -13.80 15.19
C VAL A 30 6.37 -12.88 14.85
N GLU A 31 6.57 -12.54 13.57
CA GLU A 31 7.61 -11.61 13.10
C GLU A 31 7.55 -10.27 13.85
N ARG A 32 6.35 -9.70 14.02
CA ARG A 32 6.14 -8.44 14.76
C ARG A 32 6.25 -8.55 16.29
N GLY A 33 6.32 -9.76 16.84
CA GLY A 33 6.26 -10.00 18.29
C GLY A 33 4.91 -9.60 18.91
N ASP A 34 3.79 -9.88 18.24
CA ASP A 34 2.47 -9.59 18.79
C ASP A 34 2.16 -10.45 20.04
N PRO A 35 1.48 -9.90 21.06
CA PRO A 35 0.96 -10.69 22.17
C PRO A 35 0.01 -11.81 21.69
N ALA A 36 -0.02 -12.93 22.40
CA ALA A 36 -0.84 -14.09 22.07
C ALA A 36 -2.34 -13.76 21.88
N GLU A 37 -2.86 -12.80 22.66
CA GLU A 37 -4.24 -12.33 22.54
C GLU A 37 -4.53 -11.64 21.19
N ILE A 38 -3.56 -10.90 20.66
CA ILE A 38 -3.66 -10.23 19.36
C ILE A 38 -3.57 -11.27 18.25
N LEU A 39 -2.61 -12.20 18.32
CA LEU A 39 -2.52 -13.32 17.37
C LEU A 39 -3.83 -14.12 17.31
N ALA A 40 -4.41 -14.46 18.46
CA ALA A 40 -5.69 -15.16 18.53
C ALA A 40 -6.84 -14.35 17.91
N TRP A 41 -6.85 -13.04 18.15
CA TRP A 41 -7.86 -12.15 17.56
C TRP A 41 -7.72 -12.08 16.04
N LEU A 42 -6.50 -11.90 15.52
CA LEU A 42 -6.21 -11.84 14.08
C LEU A 42 -6.54 -13.18 13.39
N GLY A 43 -6.09 -14.29 13.97
CA GLY A 43 -6.34 -15.64 13.44
C GLY A 43 -7.81 -16.05 13.42
N ASN A 44 -8.69 -15.31 14.09
CA ASN A 44 -10.13 -15.55 14.12
C ASN A 44 -10.90 -14.44 13.39
N HIS A 45 -10.96 -13.23 13.96
CA HIS A 45 -11.81 -12.14 13.49
C HIS A 45 -11.30 -11.51 12.20
N PHE A 46 -10.00 -11.24 12.11
CA PHE A 46 -9.40 -10.70 10.88
C PHE A 46 -9.46 -11.74 9.76
N PHE A 47 -9.03 -12.99 10.03
CA PHE A 47 -9.14 -14.08 9.05
C PHE A 47 -10.56 -14.24 8.46
N ARG A 48 -11.61 -14.25 9.32
CA ARG A 48 -13.02 -14.32 8.86
C ARG A 48 -13.41 -13.14 7.98
N TRP A 49 -12.90 -11.95 8.30
CA TRP A 49 -13.09 -10.76 7.47
C TRP A 49 -12.38 -10.87 6.12
N VAL A 50 -11.16 -11.38 6.08
CA VAL A 50 -10.42 -11.58 4.82
C VAL A 50 -11.21 -12.47 3.87
N VAL A 51 -11.59 -13.66 4.32
CA VAL A 51 -12.31 -14.62 3.46
C VAL A 51 -13.74 -14.17 3.14
N GLY A 52 -14.40 -13.44 4.04
CA GLY A 52 -15.80 -13.05 3.86
C GLY A 52 -16.05 -11.68 3.22
N ALA A 53 -15.13 -10.72 3.33
CA ALA A 53 -15.41 -9.31 3.03
C ALA A 53 -14.28 -8.53 2.35
N PHE A 54 -13.06 -9.05 2.29
CA PHE A 54 -11.97 -8.34 1.60
C PHE A 54 -12.24 -8.17 0.10
N GLY A 55 -12.22 -6.94 -0.41
CA GLY A 55 -12.65 -6.63 -1.78
C GLY A 55 -11.81 -7.28 -2.88
N HIS A 56 -10.50 -7.51 -2.64
CA HIS A 56 -9.57 -8.03 -3.64
C HIS A 56 -9.47 -9.56 -3.62
N ALA A 57 -10.63 -10.23 -3.64
CA ALA A 57 -10.69 -11.66 -3.89
C ALA A 57 -10.94 -11.91 -5.37
N GLN A 58 -10.03 -12.63 -6.01
CA GLN A 58 -10.11 -12.90 -7.43
C GLN A 58 -10.93 -14.16 -7.68
N PRO A 59 -11.94 -14.12 -8.58
CA PRO A 59 -12.68 -15.32 -8.94
C PRO A 59 -11.76 -16.30 -9.64
N LEU A 60 -11.98 -17.59 -9.39
CA LEU A 60 -11.19 -18.67 -9.95
C LEU A 60 -12.06 -19.56 -10.84
N ASP A 61 -11.79 -19.51 -12.14
CA ASP A 61 -12.55 -20.21 -13.19
C ASP A 61 -11.83 -21.41 -13.80
N SER A 62 -10.53 -21.56 -13.52
CA SER A 62 -9.68 -22.55 -14.18
C SER A 62 -8.42 -22.88 -13.37
N LEU A 63 -7.80 -24.03 -13.69
CA LEU A 63 -6.48 -24.39 -13.16
C LEU A 63 -5.37 -23.46 -13.68
N ALA A 64 -5.54 -22.89 -14.87
CA ALA A 64 -4.61 -21.91 -15.42
C ALA A 64 -4.65 -20.61 -14.59
N ALA A 65 -5.83 -20.11 -14.26
CA ALA A 65 -6.00 -18.97 -13.36
C ALA A 65 -5.37 -19.25 -11.98
N TYR A 66 -5.51 -20.47 -11.46
CA TYR A 66 -4.91 -20.81 -10.17
C TYR A 66 -3.39 -20.74 -10.23
N ARG A 67 -2.76 -21.30 -11.27
CA ARG A 67 -1.30 -21.26 -11.44
C ARG A 67 -0.78 -19.84 -11.63
N ALA A 68 -1.54 -18.99 -12.33
CA ALA A 68 -1.18 -17.59 -12.50
C ALA A 68 -1.15 -16.84 -11.15
N LEU A 69 -2.04 -17.19 -10.21
CA LEU A 69 -2.16 -16.51 -8.92
C LEU A 69 -1.34 -17.14 -7.79
N ALA A 70 -1.23 -18.46 -7.77
CA ALA A 70 -0.52 -19.22 -6.75
C ALA A 70 0.98 -19.36 -7.05
N GLY A 71 1.41 -18.98 -8.25
CA GLY A 71 2.74 -19.23 -8.80
C GLY A 71 2.80 -20.51 -9.63
N ALA A 72 3.52 -20.47 -10.75
CA ALA A 72 3.61 -21.58 -11.70
C ALA A 72 4.17 -22.86 -11.07
N ASP A 73 5.08 -22.72 -10.10
CA ASP A 73 5.75 -23.83 -9.41
C ASP A 73 4.89 -24.48 -8.32
N ARG A 74 3.73 -23.88 -8.00
CA ARG A 74 2.88 -24.37 -6.92
C ARG A 74 1.82 -25.34 -7.44
N PRO A 75 1.83 -26.62 -7.00
CA PRO A 75 0.82 -27.57 -7.42
C PRO A 75 -0.56 -27.15 -6.90
N ALA A 76 -1.57 -27.32 -7.75
CA ALA A 76 -2.97 -27.18 -7.35
C ALA A 76 -3.37 -28.35 -6.43
N PRO A 77 -4.13 -28.10 -5.36
CA PRO A 77 -4.64 -29.19 -4.53
C PRO A 77 -5.46 -30.20 -5.33
N ASP A 78 -5.35 -31.48 -5.01
CA ASP A 78 -6.04 -32.56 -5.75
C ASP A 78 -7.55 -32.35 -5.87
N TRP A 79 -8.19 -31.82 -4.81
CA TRP A 79 -9.62 -31.54 -4.82
C TRP A 79 -9.99 -30.43 -5.81
N LEU A 80 -9.11 -29.44 -6.01
CA LEU A 80 -9.29 -28.33 -6.95
C LEU A 80 -9.12 -28.83 -8.39
N VAL A 81 -8.12 -29.69 -8.62
CA VAL A 81 -7.91 -30.37 -9.89
C VAL A 81 -9.14 -31.20 -10.26
N ARG A 82 -9.65 -32.03 -9.34
CA ARG A 82 -10.86 -32.82 -9.56
C ARG A 82 -12.07 -31.95 -9.88
N ARG A 83 -12.24 -30.82 -9.18
CA ARG A 83 -13.36 -29.90 -9.41
C ARG A 83 -13.38 -29.32 -10.83
N PHE A 84 -12.23 -28.94 -11.38
CA PHE A 84 -12.15 -28.37 -12.73
C PHE A 84 -12.11 -29.43 -13.85
N LEU A 85 -11.68 -30.65 -13.55
CA LEU A 85 -11.67 -31.75 -14.53
C LEU A 85 -13.00 -32.51 -14.62
N THR A 86 -13.84 -32.44 -13.58
CA THR A 86 -15.14 -33.13 -13.58
C THR A 86 -16.18 -32.28 -14.29
N GLN A 87 -16.82 -32.81 -15.34
CA GLN A 87 -17.95 -32.15 -15.98
C GLN A 87 -19.13 -32.06 -14.99
N PRO A 88 -19.86 -30.93 -14.91
CA PRO A 88 -20.97 -30.79 -14.00
C PRO A 88 -22.06 -31.83 -14.34
N THR A 89 -22.26 -32.80 -13.45
CA THR A 89 -23.28 -33.85 -13.59
C THR A 89 -24.68 -33.37 -13.18
N SER A 90 -24.82 -32.12 -12.70
CA SER A 90 -26.08 -31.52 -12.27
C SER A 90 -26.25 -30.13 -12.85
N ALA A 91 -27.50 -29.72 -13.10
CA ALA A 91 -27.86 -28.39 -13.59
C ALA A 91 -27.68 -27.25 -12.55
N ALA A 92 -27.17 -27.54 -11.35
CA ALA A 92 -26.84 -26.51 -10.38
C ALA A 92 -25.48 -25.88 -10.73
N GLU A 93 -25.44 -24.55 -10.84
CA GLU A 93 -24.19 -23.82 -11.05
C GLU A 93 -23.21 -24.10 -9.90
N PRO A 94 -21.96 -24.49 -10.21
CA PRO A 94 -20.95 -24.70 -9.18
C PRO A 94 -20.70 -23.40 -8.43
N ARG A 95 -20.62 -23.46 -7.09
CA ARG A 95 -20.31 -22.27 -6.28
C ARG A 95 -19.04 -21.58 -6.78
N PRO A 96 -18.99 -20.24 -6.83
CA PRO A 96 -17.80 -19.53 -7.24
C PRO A 96 -16.65 -19.79 -6.25
N LEU A 97 -15.48 -20.12 -6.79
CA LEU A 97 -14.24 -20.21 -6.02
C LEU A 97 -13.48 -18.90 -6.10
N TYR A 98 -12.71 -18.60 -5.06
CA TYR A 98 -11.91 -17.39 -4.98
C TYR A 98 -10.48 -17.67 -4.55
N PHE A 99 -9.56 -16.82 -4.98
CA PHE A 99 -8.19 -16.74 -4.50
C PHE A 99 -7.95 -15.35 -3.90
N ILE A 100 -7.25 -15.28 -2.78
CA ILE A 100 -6.85 -14.01 -2.16
C ILE A 100 -5.35 -14.04 -1.95
N ASP A 101 -4.61 -13.12 -2.57
CA ASP A 101 -3.18 -12.98 -2.31
C ASP A 101 -2.93 -12.62 -0.82
N PRO A 102 -2.25 -13.50 -0.04
CA PRO A 102 -1.97 -13.24 1.37
C PRO A 102 -1.03 -12.06 1.63
N GLU A 103 -0.28 -11.63 0.62
CA GLU A 103 0.66 -10.50 0.66
C GLU A 103 0.12 -9.26 -0.05
N HIS A 104 -1.17 -9.26 -0.41
CA HIS A 104 -1.80 -8.11 -1.07
C HIS A 104 -1.64 -6.84 -0.21
N MET A 105 -1.10 -5.77 -0.79
CA MET A 105 -0.73 -4.55 -0.05
C MET A 105 -1.87 -3.96 0.80
N LEU A 106 -3.08 -3.87 0.23
CA LEU A 106 -4.26 -3.38 0.96
C LEU A 106 -4.68 -4.31 2.12
N LEU A 107 -4.41 -5.61 2.02
CA LEU A 107 -4.63 -6.54 3.12
C LEU A 107 -3.63 -6.28 4.25
N LEU A 108 -2.35 -6.12 3.89
CA LEU A 108 -1.27 -5.83 4.84
C LEU A 108 -1.49 -4.50 5.57
N ASP A 109 -1.92 -3.45 4.87
CA ASP A 109 -2.23 -2.15 5.48
C ASP A 109 -3.39 -2.24 6.47
N ARG A 110 -4.44 -3.00 6.11
CA ARG A 110 -5.60 -3.24 6.98
C ARG A 110 -5.22 -4.03 8.23
N GLU A 111 -4.37 -5.04 8.11
CA GLU A 111 -3.81 -5.78 9.24
C GLU A 111 -3.01 -4.87 10.16
N ARG A 112 -2.12 -4.05 9.59
CA ARG A 112 -1.26 -3.10 10.33
C ARG A 112 -2.09 -2.12 11.17
N VAL A 113 -3.14 -1.54 10.57
CA VAL A 113 -4.07 -0.63 11.25
C VAL A 113 -4.75 -1.31 12.45
N LEU A 114 -5.19 -2.56 12.28
CA LEU A 114 -5.82 -3.32 13.37
C LEU A 114 -4.83 -3.68 14.47
N VAL A 115 -3.61 -4.09 14.12
CA VAL A 115 -2.56 -4.37 15.10
C VAL A 115 -2.27 -3.15 15.96
N GLU A 116 -2.14 -1.97 15.35
CA GLU A 116 -1.97 -0.70 16.06
C GLU A 116 -3.16 -0.43 17.00
N PHE A 117 -4.38 -0.56 16.51
CA PHE A 117 -5.60 -0.40 17.32
C PHE A 117 -5.64 -1.35 18.53
N LEU A 118 -5.32 -2.63 18.32
CA LEU A 118 -5.37 -3.65 19.36
C LEU A 118 -4.27 -3.45 20.40
N ARG A 119 -3.04 -3.15 19.96
CA ARG A 119 -1.90 -2.88 20.84
C ARG A 119 -2.12 -1.65 21.72
N ALA A 120 -2.72 -0.58 21.19
CA ALA A 120 -3.04 0.63 21.97
C ALA A 120 -4.02 0.37 23.14
N ARG A 121 -4.68 -0.80 23.15
CA ARG A 121 -5.61 -1.23 24.20
C ARG A 121 -5.10 -2.39 25.02
N ALA A 122 -4.00 -3.01 24.65
CA ALA A 122 -3.37 -4.06 25.42
C ALA A 122 -3.06 -3.54 26.83
N GLY A 123 -3.37 -4.33 27.86
CA GLY A 123 -3.20 -3.92 29.26
C GLY A 123 -4.21 -2.88 29.79
N THR A 124 -5.15 -2.40 28.96
CA THR A 124 -6.22 -1.49 29.43
C THR A 124 -7.46 -2.25 29.90
N ARG A 125 -8.37 -1.60 30.64
CA ARG A 125 -9.68 -2.16 31.04
C ARG A 125 -10.52 -2.63 29.83
N HIS A 126 -10.23 -2.11 28.63
CA HIS A 126 -10.91 -2.47 27.39
C HIS A 126 -10.35 -3.71 26.70
N ALA A 127 -9.16 -4.20 27.08
CA ALA A 127 -8.52 -5.36 26.45
C ALA A 127 -9.43 -6.60 26.46
N ARG A 128 -10.09 -6.88 27.60
CA ARG A 128 -11.00 -8.03 27.76
C ARG A 128 -12.24 -7.97 26.86
N LYS A 129 -12.60 -6.78 26.35
CA LYS A 129 -13.75 -6.61 25.43
C LYS A 129 -13.34 -6.80 23.97
N LEU A 130 -12.05 -6.75 23.63
CA LEU A 130 -11.56 -6.85 22.25
C LEU A 130 -11.91 -8.18 21.60
N GLN A 131 -11.89 -9.28 22.35
CA GLN A 131 -12.25 -10.61 21.83
C GLN A 131 -13.74 -10.71 21.41
N ARG A 132 -14.58 -9.75 21.83
CA ARG A 132 -16.02 -9.74 21.56
C ARG A 132 -16.42 -8.83 20.40
N ILE A 133 -15.52 -8.01 19.88
CA ILE A 133 -15.81 -7.14 18.73
C ILE A 133 -15.40 -7.82 17.43
N THR A 134 -16.21 -7.66 16.39
CA THR A 134 -15.88 -8.15 15.05
C THR A 134 -14.81 -7.27 14.40
N CYS A 135 -14.22 -7.75 13.30
CA CYS A 135 -13.24 -6.98 12.55
C CYS A 135 -13.80 -5.66 11.99
N ALA A 136 -15.04 -5.68 11.48
CA ALA A 136 -15.71 -4.48 10.98
C ALA A 136 -15.91 -3.44 12.09
N MET A 137 -16.38 -3.89 13.26
CA MET A 137 -16.52 -3.01 14.43
C MET A 137 -15.19 -2.40 14.87
N ALA A 138 -14.09 -3.17 14.80
CA ALA A 138 -12.76 -2.67 15.14
C ALA A 138 -12.32 -1.56 14.18
N PHE A 139 -12.52 -1.71 12.86
CA PHE A 139 -12.27 -0.64 11.90
C PHE A 139 -13.10 0.61 12.18
N ASP A 140 -14.41 0.46 12.40
CA ASP A 140 -15.28 1.61 12.69
C ASP A 140 -14.86 2.33 13.98
N MET A 141 -14.45 1.57 15.01
CA MET A 141 -13.94 2.13 16.26
C MET A 141 -12.65 2.90 16.04
N TRP A 142 -11.70 2.31 15.30
CA TRP A 142 -10.46 2.96 14.94
C TRP A 142 -10.70 4.27 14.18
N GLU A 143 -11.59 4.25 13.19
CA GLU A 143 -11.89 5.41 12.35
C GLU A 143 -12.55 6.53 13.15
N ARG A 144 -13.56 6.21 13.98
CA ARG A 144 -14.19 7.20 14.88
C ARG A 144 -13.19 7.81 15.85
N GLU A 145 -12.23 7.04 16.34
CA GLU A 145 -11.19 7.57 17.22
C GLU A 145 -10.25 8.51 16.49
N HIS A 146 -9.81 8.14 15.28
CA HIS A 146 -8.96 8.99 14.45
C HIS A 146 -9.65 10.30 14.09
N GLN A 147 -10.94 10.26 13.72
CA GLN A 147 -11.75 11.44 13.47
C GLN A 147 -11.86 12.34 14.72
N ARG A 148 -12.10 11.74 15.90
CA ARG A 148 -12.13 12.50 17.18
C ARG A 148 -10.78 13.12 17.53
N MET A 149 -9.67 12.44 17.23
CA MET A 149 -8.33 12.98 17.45
C MET A 149 -8.07 14.18 16.55
N GLN A 150 -8.40 14.08 15.26
CA GLN A 150 -8.30 15.19 14.31
C GLN A 150 -9.14 16.40 14.77
N ALA A 151 -10.36 16.17 15.24
CA ALA A 151 -11.25 17.23 15.75
C ALA A 151 -10.76 17.89 17.05
N ARG A 152 -9.87 17.24 17.83
CA ARG A 152 -9.35 17.74 19.12
C ARG A 152 -7.93 18.29 19.03
N ARG A 153 -7.47 18.64 17.83
CA ARG A 153 -6.08 19.07 17.55
C ARG A 153 -5.58 20.16 18.50
N ASP A 154 -6.40 21.17 18.75
CA ASP A 154 -6.00 22.41 19.44
C ASP A 154 -5.92 22.28 20.97
N LYS A 155 -6.31 21.12 21.54
CA LYS A 155 -6.34 20.89 22.99
C LYS A 155 -5.18 20.00 23.45
N GLY A 156 -3.98 20.60 23.61
CA GLY A 156 -2.82 19.95 24.22
C GLY A 156 -1.58 19.97 23.34
N TRP A 157 -1.08 21.17 23.06
CA TRP A 157 0.18 21.42 22.37
C TRP A 157 1.34 21.25 23.35
N ALA A 158 2.42 20.60 22.89
CA ALA A 158 3.72 20.58 23.57
C ALA A 158 4.77 21.15 22.60
N PRO A 159 5.63 22.10 23.02
CA PRO A 159 6.74 22.55 22.19
C PRO A 159 7.77 21.42 22.02
N SER A 160 8.49 21.42 20.91
CA SER A 160 9.67 20.58 20.79
C SER A 160 10.81 21.16 21.64
N SER A 161 11.39 20.31 22.47
CA SER A 161 12.61 20.61 23.24
C SER A 161 13.87 20.39 22.39
N GLY A 162 13.80 19.52 21.38
CA GLY A 162 14.93 19.04 20.59
C GLY A 162 15.83 18.04 21.32
N LEU A 163 15.63 17.82 22.63
CA LEU A 163 16.56 17.06 23.47
C LEU A 163 16.54 15.55 23.20
N ALA A 164 15.39 15.01 22.77
CA ALA A 164 15.25 13.60 22.43
C ALA A 164 15.46 13.34 20.92
N LEU A 165 16.27 14.16 20.24
CA LEU A 165 16.54 14.03 18.81
C LEU A 165 18.05 13.87 18.56
N ARG A 166 18.41 12.81 17.84
CA ARG A 166 19.79 12.52 17.42
C ARG A 166 19.88 12.69 15.92
N GLU A 167 20.78 13.55 15.46
CA GLU A 167 20.99 13.77 14.02
C GLU A 167 21.51 12.48 13.36
N VAL A 168 20.90 12.11 12.23
CA VAL A 168 21.26 10.91 11.45
C VAL A 168 21.81 11.29 10.08
N LEU A 169 21.12 12.18 9.37
CA LEU A 169 21.44 12.52 7.99
C LEU A 169 21.00 13.94 7.65
N ARG A 170 21.90 14.72 7.04
CA ARG A 170 21.56 16.01 6.43
C ARG A 170 21.11 15.80 4.99
N THR A 171 20.04 16.45 4.60
CA THR A 171 19.46 16.35 3.26
C THR A 171 19.18 17.74 2.69
N PRO A 172 18.93 17.88 1.37
CA PRO A 172 18.65 19.19 0.77
C PRO A 172 17.47 19.94 1.40
N ASN A 173 16.47 19.23 1.92
CA ASN A 173 15.28 19.85 2.50
C ASN A 173 15.25 19.89 4.04
N GLY A 174 16.29 19.41 4.74
CA GLY A 174 16.32 19.41 6.19
C GLY A 174 17.32 18.44 6.81
N ILE A 175 17.05 18.05 8.05
CA ILE A 175 17.86 17.10 8.80
C ILE A 175 16.93 15.97 9.26
N VAL A 176 17.35 14.73 9.00
CA VAL A 176 16.72 13.54 9.55
C VAL A 176 17.27 13.31 10.96
N PHE A 177 16.37 13.26 11.93
CA PHE A 177 16.66 12.93 13.31
C PHE A 177 16.05 11.57 13.67
N GLU A 178 16.74 10.79 14.49
CA GLU A 178 16.19 9.65 15.22
C GLU A 178 15.70 10.11 16.60
N PHE A 179 14.51 9.64 17.01
CA PHE A 179 14.04 9.88 18.36
C PHE A 179 14.84 9.03 19.37
N ASP A 180 15.31 9.64 20.46
CA ASP A 180 15.98 8.91 21.54
C ASP A 180 14.96 8.33 22.53
N GLY A 181 14.83 7.00 22.51
CA GLY A 181 13.95 6.24 23.39
C GLY A 181 14.24 6.44 24.88
N HIS A 182 15.51 6.66 25.24
CA HIS A 182 15.94 6.72 26.64
C HIS A 182 15.84 8.12 27.23
N HIS A 183 15.62 9.13 26.39
CA HIS A 183 15.52 10.51 26.84
C HIS A 183 14.13 10.82 27.41
N ALA A 184 14.08 11.53 28.54
CA ALA A 184 12.82 11.87 29.23
C ALA A 184 11.86 12.69 28.34
N ALA A 185 12.40 13.51 27.43
CA ALA A 185 11.63 14.34 26.50
C ALA A 185 11.04 13.58 25.30
N LEU A 186 11.23 12.26 25.17
CA LEU A 186 10.71 11.47 24.04
C LEU A 186 9.22 11.74 23.79
N ARG A 187 8.40 11.64 24.84
CA ARG A 187 6.95 11.77 24.73
C ARG A 187 6.53 13.18 24.29
N GLU A 188 7.27 14.20 24.71
CA GLU A 188 7.06 15.59 24.28
C GLU A 188 7.34 15.74 22.77
N GLU A 189 8.44 15.14 22.29
CA GLU A 189 8.78 15.14 20.87
C GLU A 189 7.74 14.41 20.01
N LEU A 190 7.23 13.26 20.47
CA LEU A 190 6.17 12.53 19.75
C LEU A 190 4.86 13.34 19.71
N ALA A 191 4.51 14.02 20.81
CA ALA A 191 3.35 14.89 20.87
C ALA A 191 3.49 16.09 19.91
N TYR A 192 4.68 16.70 19.87
CA TYR A 192 5.00 17.77 18.94
C TYR A 192 4.89 17.30 17.48
N GLU A 193 5.50 16.15 17.15
CA GLU A 193 5.44 15.54 15.82
C GLU A 193 3.98 15.39 15.37
N SER A 194 3.15 14.79 16.22
CA SER A 194 1.74 14.52 15.92
C SER A 194 0.91 15.78 15.72
N TYR A 195 1.19 16.81 16.52
CA TYR A 195 0.52 18.09 16.38
C TYR A 195 0.82 18.75 15.02
N ARG A 196 2.09 18.72 14.60
CA ARG A 196 2.53 19.39 13.35
C ARG A 196 2.20 18.58 12.10
N MET A 197 2.35 17.26 12.20
CA MET A 197 2.19 16.34 11.08
C MET A 197 0.76 15.79 10.94
N GLN A 198 -0.08 15.93 11.97
CA GLN A 198 -1.48 15.50 11.92
C GLN A 198 -1.63 13.98 11.71
N HIS A 199 -0.78 13.18 12.36
CA HIS A 199 -0.92 11.72 12.47
C HIS A 199 -0.80 11.28 13.95
N CYS A 200 -0.86 9.97 14.18
CA CYS A 200 -1.22 9.40 15.49
C CYS A 200 -0.05 9.06 16.43
N LEU A 201 1.19 9.38 16.02
CA LEU A 201 2.43 8.89 16.64
C LEU A 201 2.58 9.20 18.13
N GLY A 202 2.04 10.33 18.55
CA GLY A 202 2.10 10.93 19.88
C GLY A 202 0.73 11.43 20.32
N GLN A 203 -0.32 10.75 19.87
CA GLN A 203 -1.67 10.97 20.38
C GLN A 203 -1.82 10.23 21.71
N PHE A 204 -1.51 10.94 22.80
CA PHE A 204 -1.66 10.43 24.16
C PHE A 204 -3.11 10.56 24.65
N ALA A 205 -3.57 9.57 25.41
CA ALA A 205 -4.89 9.61 26.03
C ALA A 205 -4.96 10.71 27.11
N ASP A 206 -3.91 10.83 27.94
CA ASP A 206 -3.67 11.97 28.83
C ASP A 206 -2.61 12.88 28.20
N ARG A 207 -3.03 14.00 27.62
CA ARG A 207 -2.14 14.97 26.95
C ARG A 207 -1.37 15.88 27.88
N ARG A 208 -1.73 15.92 29.18
CA ARG A 208 -0.97 16.71 30.18
C ARG A 208 0.19 15.89 30.73
N ARG A 209 -0.05 14.60 30.99
CA ARG A 209 0.98 13.67 31.47
C ARG A 209 1.71 12.93 30.36
N LEU A 210 1.24 13.07 29.13
CA LEU A 210 1.70 12.36 27.94
C LEU A 210 1.70 10.85 28.16
N ARG A 211 0.55 10.30 28.57
CA ARG A 211 0.40 8.88 28.89
C ARG A 211 -0.79 8.21 28.22
N GLY A 212 -0.66 6.92 27.97
CA GLY A 212 -1.67 6.06 27.36
C GLY A 212 -2.02 6.44 25.91
N GLY A 213 -2.93 5.69 25.29
CA GLY A 213 -3.30 5.88 23.89
C GLY A 213 -2.21 5.40 22.92
N TYR A 214 -2.34 5.78 21.65
CA TYR A 214 -1.41 5.38 20.58
C TYR A 214 0.00 5.91 20.85
N GLY A 215 0.12 7.15 21.36
CA GLY A 215 1.41 7.75 21.68
C GLY A 215 2.25 6.95 22.67
N GLU A 216 1.62 6.33 23.67
CA GLU A 216 2.32 5.49 24.65
C GLU A 216 2.86 4.21 24.01
N GLN A 217 2.11 3.60 23.09
CA GLN A 217 2.55 2.40 22.40
C GLN A 217 3.81 2.66 21.58
N TYR A 218 3.86 3.78 20.85
CA TYR A 218 5.06 4.18 20.10
C TYR A 218 6.22 4.50 21.04
N ALA A 219 5.99 5.30 22.09
CA ALA A 219 7.01 5.62 23.07
C ALA A 219 7.63 4.37 23.70
N GLN A 220 6.79 3.42 24.13
CA GLN A 220 7.23 2.17 24.73
C GLN A 220 7.96 1.28 23.71
N ALA A 221 7.50 1.20 22.46
CA ALA A 221 8.18 0.41 21.43
C ALA A 221 9.59 0.94 21.10
N VAL A 222 9.79 2.26 21.13
CA VAL A 222 11.13 2.87 20.99
C VAL A 222 11.98 2.61 22.23
N GLN A 223 11.41 2.73 23.43
CA GLN A 223 12.07 2.43 24.70
C GLN A 223 12.55 0.98 24.79
N ASP A 224 11.72 0.04 24.33
CA ASP A 224 12.04 -1.39 24.31
C ASP A 224 13.00 -1.79 23.18
N GLY A 225 13.41 -0.85 22.32
CA GLY A 225 14.26 -1.12 21.15
C GLY A 225 13.58 -1.92 20.04
N ARG A 226 12.25 -2.11 20.10
CA ARG A 226 11.47 -2.82 19.07
C ARG A 226 11.12 -1.94 17.87
N LEU A 227 11.25 -0.63 18.02
CA LEU A 227 10.93 0.35 17.00
C LEU A 227 11.99 1.45 16.97
N ARG A 228 12.40 1.85 15.77
CA ARG A 228 13.17 3.07 15.55
C ARG A 228 12.27 4.09 14.87
N LEU A 229 12.23 5.31 15.41
CA LEU A 229 11.44 6.41 14.87
C LEU A 229 12.36 7.50 14.36
N PHE A 230 12.00 8.09 13.23
CA PHE A 230 12.74 9.18 12.62
C PHE A 230 11.81 10.28 12.16
N THR A 231 12.35 11.50 12.07
CA THR A 231 11.64 12.67 11.57
C THR A 231 12.57 13.50 10.70
N LEU A 232 12.13 13.88 9.50
CA LEU A 232 12.79 14.88 8.67
C LEU A 232 12.26 16.26 9.08
N ARG A 233 13.13 17.09 9.65
CA ARG A 233 12.79 18.44 10.09
C ARG A 233 13.51 19.50 9.27
N GLY A 234 12.75 20.50 8.83
CA GLY A 234 13.23 21.65 8.08
C GLY A 234 13.54 22.85 9.00
N ALA A 235 13.57 24.04 8.39
CA ALA A 235 13.80 25.30 9.09
C ALA A 235 12.81 25.50 10.25
N GLY A 236 13.30 26.01 11.38
CA GLY A 236 12.48 26.21 12.58
C GLY A 236 12.01 24.91 13.23
N ASN A 237 12.76 23.82 13.05
CA ASN A 237 12.49 22.51 13.65
C ASN A 237 11.11 21.93 13.26
N GLN A 238 10.62 22.27 12.07
CA GLN A 238 9.31 21.83 11.59
C GLN A 238 9.38 20.45 10.95
N PRO A 239 8.59 19.47 11.41
CA PRO A 239 8.59 18.14 10.81
C PRO A 239 7.84 18.13 9.47
N HIS A 240 8.35 17.30 8.57
CA HIS A 240 7.87 17.14 7.20
C HIS A 240 7.65 15.68 6.81
N VAL A 241 8.43 14.76 7.39
CA VAL A 241 8.31 13.31 7.20
C VAL A 241 8.54 12.62 8.54
N THR A 242 7.74 11.62 8.85
CA THR A 242 7.92 10.71 9.98
C THR A 242 8.11 9.31 9.44
N ILE A 243 9.16 8.62 9.89
CA ILE A 243 9.49 7.26 9.46
C ILE A 243 9.51 6.35 10.67
N SER A 244 8.88 5.18 10.57
CA SER A 244 8.92 4.15 11.60
C SER A 244 9.48 2.88 11.02
N LEU A 245 10.50 2.33 11.68
CA LEU A 245 11.14 1.07 11.30
C LEU A 245 11.00 0.07 12.45
N SER A 246 10.39 -1.09 12.22
CA SER A 246 10.42 -2.18 13.20
C SER A 246 11.79 -2.85 13.21
N VAL A 247 12.23 -3.26 14.40
CA VAL A 247 13.46 -4.03 14.57
C VAL A 247 13.07 -5.50 14.64
N GLU A 248 13.50 -6.28 13.64
CA GLU A 248 13.17 -7.70 13.49
C GLU A 248 14.45 -8.50 13.23
N GLY A 249 14.88 -9.30 14.23
CA GLY A 249 16.16 -9.99 14.16
C GLY A 249 17.33 -9.00 14.08
N ASP A 250 18.17 -9.15 13.07
CA ASP A 250 19.27 -8.23 12.73
C ASP A 250 18.87 -7.15 11.70
N GLY A 251 17.63 -7.17 11.21
CA GLY A 251 17.14 -6.29 10.16
C GLY A 251 16.19 -5.20 10.64
N LEU A 252 16.05 -4.16 9.80
CA LEU A 252 15.02 -3.14 9.93
C LEU A 252 13.96 -3.35 8.86
N ARG A 253 12.68 -3.21 9.22
CA ARG A 253 11.57 -3.23 8.26
C ARG A 253 10.78 -1.94 8.31
N ILE A 254 10.21 -1.55 7.18
CA ILE A 254 9.48 -0.30 7.07
C ILE A 254 8.08 -0.52 7.65
N GLY A 255 7.80 0.15 8.77
CA GLY A 255 6.47 0.15 9.34
C GLY A 255 5.57 1.19 8.66
N GLN A 256 6.06 2.42 8.54
CA GLN A 256 5.35 3.56 7.93
C GLN A 256 6.32 4.65 7.49
N ILE A 257 5.96 5.39 6.43
CA ILE A 257 6.62 6.64 6.02
C ILE A 257 5.53 7.66 5.73
N LYS A 258 5.33 8.63 6.63
CA LYS A 258 4.19 9.55 6.56
C LYS A 258 4.63 11.00 6.45
N GLY A 259 3.97 11.73 5.57
CA GLY A 259 3.93 13.18 5.54
C GLY A 259 2.78 13.74 6.38
N LYS A 260 2.33 14.96 6.05
CA LYS A 260 1.18 15.59 6.70
C LYS A 260 -0.10 14.80 6.47
N GLN A 261 -1.00 14.82 7.45
CA GLN A 261 -2.34 14.21 7.39
C GLN A 261 -2.32 12.69 7.14
N ASN A 262 -1.28 11.99 7.62
CA ASN A 262 -1.13 10.54 7.49
C ASN A 262 -1.10 10.02 6.03
N ARG A 263 -0.77 10.90 5.07
CA ARG A 263 -0.47 10.52 3.68
C ARG A 263 1.02 10.19 3.55
N HIS A 264 1.43 9.56 2.45
CA HIS A 264 2.85 9.48 2.13
C HIS A 264 3.43 10.89 1.91
N PRO A 265 4.75 11.10 2.07
CA PRO A 265 5.37 12.39 1.82
C PRO A 265 5.11 12.90 0.41
N VAL A 266 5.04 14.23 0.28
CA VAL A 266 4.94 14.89 -1.02
C VAL A 266 6.24 14.74 -1.81
N ARG A 267 6.15 14.81 -3.14
CA ARG A 267 7.26 14.63 -4.09
C ARG A 267 8.55 15.36 -3.72
N ARG A 268 8.43 16.57 -3.14
CA ARG A 268 9.58 17.37 -2.67
C ARG A 268 10.53 16.59 -1.76
N TYR A 269 10.01 15.71 -0.91
CA TYR A 269 10.79 14.97 0.09
C TYR A 269 11.16 13.55 -0.34
N ALA A 270 10.75 13.10 -1.52
CA ALA A 270 10.94 11.72 -1.95
C ALA A 270 12.43 11.35 -2.06
N ASP A 271 13.28 12.25 -2.58
CA ASP A 271 14.73 12.00 -2.64
C ASP A 271 15.39 12.03 -1.26
N ASP A 272 14.90 12.86 -0.32
CA ASP A 272 15.39 12.85 1.07
C ASP A 272 15.11 11.49 1.73
N VAL A 273 13.90 10.95 1.52
CA VAL A 273 13.54 9.62 2.01
C VAL A 273 14.36 8.54 1.32
N ARG A 274 14.57 8.61 0.00
CA ARG A 274 15.42 7.66 -0.72
C ARG A 274 16.85 7.63 -0.16
N ARG A 275 17.45 8.80 0.10
CA ARG A 275 18.79 8.90 0.72
C ARG A 275 18.81 8.28 2.11
N PHE A 276 17.78 8.54 2.91
CA PHE A 276 17.64 7.93 4.23
C PHE A 276 17.54 6.41 4.17
N LEU A 277 16.68 5.87 3.28
CA LEU A 277 16.51 4.42 3.10
C LEU A 277 17.81 3.76 2.63
N ARG A 278 18.59 4.41 1.76
CA ARG A 278 19.92 3.93 1.37
C ARG A 278 20.91 3.95 2.54
N ALA A 279 20.89 5.01 3.36
CA ALA A 279 21.79 5.14 4.50
C ALA A 279 21.53 4.10 5.60
N LEU A 280 20.26 3.80 5.91
CA LEU A 280 19.92 2.80 6.93
C LEU A 280 19.79 1.38 6.39
N SER A 281 19.60 1.23 5.07
CA SER A 281 19.46 -0.07 4.41
C SER A 281 18.45 -1.01 5.09
N PRO A 282 17.18 -0.58 5.31
CA PRO A 282 16.16 -1.51 5.78
C PRO A 282 15.92 -2.59 4.72
N ARG A 283 15.43 -3.74 5.19
CA ARG A 283 15.10 -4.91 4.38
C ARG A 283 14.27 -4.50 3.17
N GLY A 284 14.65 -5.04 2.01
CA GLY A 284 13.85 -4.90 0.80
C GLY A 284 12.47 -5.53 0.95
N GLU A 285 11.44 -4.71 0.84
CA GLU A 285 10.05 -5.16 0.82
C GLU A 285 9.20 -4.15 0.03
N ARG A 286 7.98 -4.56 -0.32
CA ARG A 286 7.00 -3.65 -0.90
C ARG A 286 6.37 -2.82 0.22
N HIS A 287 6.17 -1.53 -0.01
CA HIS A 287 5.59 -0.65 0.99
C HIS A 287 4.76 0.46 0.32
N PRO A 288 3.48 0.66 0.72
CA PRO A 288 2.57 1.54 -0.01
C PRO A 288 2.97 3.01 0.09
N ASP A 289 3.57 3.42 1.22
CA ASP A 289 4.08 4.79 1.35
C ASP A 289 5.31 5.05 0.46
N CYS A 290 6.12 4.02 0.19
CA CYS A 290 7.24 4.12 -0.74
C CYS A 290 6.71 4.23 -2.17
N GLU A 291 5.81 3.31 -2.53
CA GLU A 291 5.18 3.25 -3.85
C GLU A 291 4.43 4.56 -4.18
N GLY A 292 3.70 5.16 -3.22
CA GLY A 292 3.04 6.46 -3.43
C GLY A 292 4.01 7.63 -3.67
N MET A 293 5.29 7.50 -3.30
CA MET A 293 6.34 8.46 -3.67
C MET A 293 7.08 8.09 -4.95
N GLY A 294 6.72 6.97 -5.59
CA GLY A 294 7.44 6.38 -6.72
C GLY A 294 8.71 5.64 -6.34
N LEU A 295 8.89 5.29 -5.06
CA LEU A 295 10.05 4.55 -4.56
C LEU A 295 9.76 3.05 -4.50
N VAL A 296 10.71 2.26 -4.99
CA VAL A 296 10.65 0.80 -5.02
C VAL A 296 12.00 0.22 -4.60
N PHE A 297 11.99 -1.03 -4.15
CA PHE A 297 13.20 -1.78 -3.86
C PHE A 297 13.66 -2.54 -5.12
N GLU A 298 14.90 -2.32 -5.54
CA GLU A 298 15.57 -3.07 -6.59
C GLU A 298 16.51 -4.09 -5.95
N PRO A 299 16.17 -5.39 -5.95
CA PRO A 299 17.00 -6.42 -5.33
C PRO A 299 18.25 -6.69 -6.18
N GLN A 300 19.38 -7.04 -5.55
CA GLN A 300 20.60 -7.41 -6.27
C GLN A 300 20.46 -8.70 -7.09
N ALA A 301 19.57 -9.59 -6.67
CA ALA A 301 19.18 -10.82 -7.36
C ALA A 301 17.69 -11.11 -7.11
N PRO A 302 16.99 -11.84 -7.99
CA PRO A 302 15.58 -12.18 -7.77
C PRO A 302 15.33 -12.80 -6.39
N GLY A 303 14.38 -12.24 -5.64
CA GLY A 303 14.03 -12.69 -4.28
C GLY A 303 15.01 -12.28 -3.17
N ALA A 304 16.09 -11.57 -3.49
CA ALA A 304 17.02 -11.08 -2.47
C ALA A 304 16.40 -9.96 -1.63
N THR A 305 16.73 -9.95 -0.34
CA THR A 305 16.35 -8.88 0.60
C THR A 305 17.39 -7.76 0.68
N VAL A 306 18.51 -7.93 -0.04
CA VAL A 306 19.61 -6.97 -0.16
C VAL A 306 19.57 -6.37 -1.57
N GLY A 307 19.74 -5.05 -1.66
CA GLY A 307 19.37 -4.28 -2.84
C GLY A 307 19.45 -2.79 -2.58
N GLU A 308 18.87 -2.01 -3.49
CA GLU A 308 18.81 -0.55 -3.37
C GLU A 308 17.38 -0.04 -3.45
N TRP A 309 17.07 0.93 -2.59
CA TRP A 309 15.88 1.76 -2.75
C TRP A 309 16.11 2.79 -3.86
N THR A 310 15.25 2.80 -4.87
CA THR A 310 15.36 3.67 -6.05
C THR A 310 13.99 4.16 -6.52
N PHE A 311 13.97 5.13 -7.43
CA PHE A 311 12.73 5.51 -8.10
C PHE A 311 12.35 4.45 -9.13
N VAL A 312 11.06 4.21 -9.30
CA VAL A 312 10.53 3.27 -10.31
C VAL A 312 10.97 3.66 -11.73
N THR A 313 11.16 4.97 -11.98
CA THR A 313 11.67 5.52 -13.24
C THR A 313 13.15 5.23 -13.50
N ASP A 314 13.89 4.90 -12.43
CA ASP A 314 15.34 4.71 -12.46
C ASP A 314 15.73 3.23 -12.30
N LEU A 315 14.74 2.32 -12.38
CA LEU A 315 14.98 0.88 -12.35
C LEU A 315 15.85 0.47 -13.53
N ARG A 316 16.88 -0.34 -13.24
CA ARG A 316 17.86 -0.79 -14.24
C ARG A 316 17.43 -2.08 -14.91
N SER A 317 16.76 -2.97 -14.18
CA SER A 317 16.26 -4.23 -14.70
C SER A 317 14.90 -4.06 -15.37
N PRO A 318 14.77 -4.27 -16.69
CA PRO A 318 13.48 -4.22 -17.38
C PRO A 318 12.52 -5.29 -16.86
N ASP A 319 13.01 -6.49 -16.56
CA ASP A 319 12.19 -7.59 -16.03
C ASP A 319 11.63 -7.25 -14.65
N HIS A 320 12.44 -6.65 -13.78
CA HIS A 320 11.98 -6.18 -12.47
C HIS A 320 10.97 -5.05 -12.60
N LEU A 321 11.21 -4.10 -13.50
CA LEU A 321 10.25 -3.03 -13.79
C LEU A 321 8.90 -3.61 -14.23
N LEU A 322 8.89 -4.57 -15.16
CA LEU A 322 7.66 -5.22 -15.60
C LEU A 322 6.97 -5.98 -14.46
N SER A 323 7.74 -6.69 -13.62
CA SER A 323 7.20 -7.36 -12.42
C SER A 323 6.51 -6.37 -11.49
N VAL A 324 7.20 -5.28 -11.12
CA VAL A 324 6.67 -4.22 -10.25
C VAL A 324 5.41 -3.60 -10.85
N MET A 325 5.45 -3.27 -12.14
CA MET A 325 4.34 -2.60 -12.83
C MET A 325 3.13 -3.51 -13.04
N SER A 326 3.33 -4.82 -13.19
CA SER A 326 2.24 -5.80 -13.37
C SER A 326 1.30 -5.90 -12.16
N GLU A 327 1.81 -5.55 -10.99
CA GLU A 327 1.05 -5.52 -9.74
C GLU A 327 0.61 -4.09 -9.35
N ASN A 328 1.17 -3.05 -10.00
CA ASN A 328 1.09 -1.66 -9.53
C ASN A 328 0.97 -0.63 -10.64
N PHE A 329 -0.09 -0.74 -11.43
CA PHE A 329 -0.37 0.19 -12.52
C PHE A 329 -0.45 1.66 -12.11
N HIS A 330 -0.76 1.95 -10.83
CA HIS A 330 -0.78 3.32 -10.32
C HIS A 330 0.59 4.01 -10.39
N LEU A 331 1.69 3.25 -10.30
CA LEU A 331 3.05 3.81 -10.39
C LEU A 331 3.36 4.44 -11.75
N ILE A 332 2.54 4.19 -12.77
CA ILE A 332 2.68 4.80 -14.09
C ILE A 332 2.63 6.33 -14.01
N GLU A 333 1.94 6.89 -13.01
CA GLU A 333 1.82 8.35 -12.80
C GLU A 333 3.16 9.04 -12.51
N HIS A 334 4.16 8.27 -12.06
CA HIS A 334 5.50 8.79 -11.82
C HIS A 334 6.33 8.92 -13.09
N PHE A 335 5.92 8.29 -14.19
CA PHE A 335 6.58 8.39 -15.48
C PHE A 335 6.05 9.61 -16.24
N PRO A 336 6.88 10.64 -16.53
CA PRO A 336 6.47 11.74 -17.38
C PRO A 336 6.08 11.27 -18.79
N GLN A 337 6.81 10.28 -19.30
CA GLN A 337 6.57 9.59 -20.56
C GLN A 337 6.75 8.09 -20.32
N PRO A 338 5.66 7.34 -20.07
CA PRO A 338 5.74 5.90 -19.82
C PRO A 338 6.24 5.16 -21.07
N PRO A 339 7.22 4.25 -20.94
CA PRO A 339 7.68 3.41 -22.05
C PRO A 339 6.52 2.61 -22.68
N ALA A 340 6.55 2.42 -24.00
CA ALA A 340 5.49 1.71 -24.72
C ALA A 340 5.20 0.31 -24.14
N VAL A 341 6.22 -0.40 -23.66
CA VAL A 341 6.06 -1.72 -23.01
C VAL A 341 5.17 -1.66 -21.75
N LEU A 342 5.23 -0.58 -20.96
CA LEU A 342 4.35 -0.40 -19.80
C LEU A 342 2.92 -0.06 -20.23
N GLN A 343 2.78 0.67 -21.33
CA GLN A 343 1.46 0.98 -21.89
C GLN A 343 0.78 -0.28 -22.46
N TRP A 344 1.54 -1.17 -23.12
CA TRP A 344 1.05 -2.49 -23.51
C TRP A 344 0.61 -3.33 -22.31
N LEU A 345 1.37 -3.28 -21.22
CA LEU A 345 1.02 -3.96 -19.98
C LEU A 345 -0.28 -3.40 -19.38
N LEU A 346 -0.46 -2.07 -19.40
CA LEU A 346 -1.70 -1.42 -18.99
C LEU A 346 -2.88 -1.83 -19.87
N LEU A 347 -2.74 -1.80 -21.20
CA LEU A 347 -3.80 -2.22 -22.11
C LEU A 347 -4.31 -3.63 -21.79
N ARG A 348 -3.39 -4.54 -21.46
CA ARG A 348 -3.73 -5.93 -21.13
C ARG A 348 -4.41 -6.07 -19.76
N ASN A 349 -3.86 -5.42 -18.73
CA ASN A 349 -4.20 -5.75 -17.34
C ASN A 349 -5.09 -4.69 -16.66
N ALA A 350 -5.01 -3.44 -17.08
CA ALA A 350 -5.76 -2.31 -16.54
C ALA A 350 -6.08 -1.29 -17.65
N PRO A 351 -6.89 -1.66 -18.66
CA PRO A 351 -7.14 -0.80 -19.81
C PRO A 351 -7.75 0.55 -19.43
N TYR A 352 -8.53 0.60 -18.35
CA TYR A 352 -9.10 1.83 -17.78
C TYR A 352 -8.04 2.86 -17.32
N ALA A 353 -6.79 2.44 -17.12
CA ALA A 353 -5.70 3.32 -16.70
C ALA A 353 -5.01 4.00 -17.89
N LEU A 354 -5.26 3.57 -19.13
CA LEU A 354 -4.72 4.21 -20.34
C LEU A 354 -5.20 5.66 -20.48
N ASP A 355 -6.45 5.94 -20.09
CA ASP A 355 -7.03 7.29 -20.11
C ASP A 355 -6.35 8.27 -19.14
N ARG A 356 -5.51 7.76 -18.22
CA ARG A 356 -4.74 8.59 -17.29
C ARG A 356 -3.39 9.01 -17.85
N LEU A 357 -2.98 8.44 -18.99
CA LEU A 357 -1.71 8.76 -19.62
C LEU A 357 -1.83 10.08 -20.37
N LYS A 358 -0.82 10.94 -20.21
CA LYS A 358 -0.74 12.18 -20.99
C LYS A 358 -0.56 11.92 -22.49
N GLN A 359 0.09 10.81 -22.83
CA GLN A 359 0.38 10.40 -24.19
C GLN A 359 0.33 8.87 -24.26
N ILE A 360 -0.31 8.35 -25.31
CA ILE A 360 -0.34 6.92 -25.62
C ILE A 360 0.50 6.69 -26.88
N ASP A 361 1.33 5.66 -26.86
CA ASP A 361 2.11 5.19 -28.01
C ASP A 361 1.15 4.82 -29.16
N PRO A 362 1.44 5.24 -30.41
CA PRO A 362 0.55 4.99 -31.55
C PRO A 362 0.13 3.53 -31.74
N ALA A 363 1.06 2.58 -31.54
CA ALA A 363 0.75 1.16 -31.72
C ALA A 363 -0.19 0.64 -30.61
N VAL A 364 0.02 1.12 -29.37
CA VAL A 364 -0.87 0.82 -28.24
C VAL A 364 -2.24 1.44 -28.46
N ALA A 365 -2.30 2.67 -28.95
CA ALA A 365 -3.54 3.36 -29.26
C ALA A 365 -4.34 2.64 -30.36
N ALA A 366 -3.68 2.19 -31.42
CA ALA A 366 -4.30 1.36 -32.48
C ALA A 366 -4.90 0.08 -31.88
N ALA A 367 -4.12 -0.64 -31.09
CA ALA A 367 -4.59 -1.88 -30.47
C ALA A 367 -5.71 -1.66 -29.47
N ALA A 368 -5.67 -0.58 -28.68
CA ALA A 368 -6.72 -0.22 -27.74
C ALA A 368 -8.05 0.03 -28.46
N ARG A 369 -8.04 0.72 -29.62
CA ARG A 369 -9.24 0.94 -30.45
C ARG A 369 -9.84 -0.37 -30.99
N HIS A 370 -9.01 -1.37 -31.27
CA HIS A 370 -9.48 -2.69 -31.71
C HIS A 370 -9.95 -3.58 -30.55
N ALA A 371 -9.29 -3.50 -29.40
CA ALA A 371 -9.51 -4.43 -28.28
C ALA A 371 -10.57 -3.96 -27.28
N LEU A 372 -10.83 -2.66 -27.17
CA LEU A 372 -11.73 -2.08 -26.17
C LEU A 372 -13.03 -1.54 -26.79
N PRO A 373 -14.16 -1.56 -26.06
CA PRO A 373 -15.38 -0.90 -26.49
C PRO A 373 -15.16 0.60 -26.74
N ALA A 374 -15.82 1.19 -27.73
CA ALA A 374 -15.62 2.59 -28.12
C ALA A 374 -15.81 3.62 -26.97
N ALA A 375 -16.59 3.28 -25.94
CA ALA A 375 -16.80 4.12 -24.76
C ALA A 375 -15.66 4.05 -23.71
N ALA A 376 -14.70 3.13 -23.87
CA ALA A 376 -13.66 2.86 -22.88
C ALA A 376 -12.43 3.77 -22.99
N LEU A 377 -12.33 4.58 -24.04
CA LEU A 377 -11.29 5.61 -24.23
C LEU A 377 -11.96 6.98 -24.25
N SER A 378 -12.29 7.54 -23.09
CA SER A 378 -13.01 8.82 -23.04
C SER A 378 -12.04 10.00 -23.15
N GLY A 379 -12.14 10.76 -24.26
CA GLY A 379 -11.47 12.06 -24.41
C GLY A 379 -10.27 12.10 -25.37
N ALA A 380 -9.93 10.99 -26.00
CA ALA A 380 -8.87 10.93 -26.98
C ALA A 380 -9.42 11.28 -28.38
N ALA A 381 -9.24 12.52 -28.82
CA ALA A 381 -9.42 12.85 -30.23
C ALA A 381 -8.18 12.32 -30.98
N PRO A 382 -8.34 11.60 -32.11
CA PRO A 382 -7.21 11.34 -32.98
C PRO A 382 -6.63 12.69 -33.42
N ASP A 383 -5.32 12.90 -33.27
CA ASP A 383 -4.68 13.97 -34.02
C ASP A 383 -5.02 13.76 -35.50
N ALA A 384 -5.42 14.82 -36.18
CA ALA A 384 -5.54 14.76 -37.63
C ALA A 384 -4.19 14.26 -38.18
N PRO A 385 -4.17 13.21 -39.02
CA PRO A 385 -2.92 12.69 -39.54
C PRO A 385 -2.16 13.84 -40.18
N ALA A 386 -0.90 14.04 -39.77
CA ALA A 386 -0.06 15.05 -40.36
C ALA A 386 -0.09 14.88 -41.88
N ALA A 387 -0.38 15.96 -42.61
CA ALA A 387 -0.44 15.94 -44.06
C ALA A 387 0.91 15.43 -44.60
N GLY A 388 0.93 14.19 -45.11
CA GLY A 388 2.15 13.52 -45.57
C GLY A 388 2.59 12.28 -44.78
N ALA A 389 1.78 11.73 -43.84
CA ALA A 389 2.10 10.46 -43.18
C ALA A 389 2.30 9.33 -44.21
N THR A 390 3.54 8.86 -44.34
CA THR A 390 3.90 7.74 -45.23
C THR A 390 3.19 6.46 -44.79
N ALA A 391 2.59 5.74 -45.73
CA ALA A 391 1.97 4.45 -45.47
C ALA A 391 3.03 3.47 -44.92
N PHE A 392 2.78 2.92 -43.73
CA PHE A 392 3.63 1.90 -43.12
C PHE A 392 2.97 0.52 -43.27
N ALA A 393 3.79 -0.51 -43.46
CA ALA A 393 3.35 -1.90 -43.53
C ALA A 393 4.20 -2.77 -42.61
N ILE A 394 3.57 -3.72 -41.92
CA ILE A 394 4.25 -4.79 -41.19
C ILE A 394 4.04 -6.07 -41.99
N GLU A 395 5.14 -6.71 -42.41
CA GLU A 395 5.12 -7.95 -43.20
C GLU A 395 4.24 -7.88 -44.47
N GLY A 396 4.17 -6.70 -45.10
CA GLY A 396 3.39 -6.50 -46.33
C GLY A 396 1.90 -6.20 -46.11
N ILE A 397 1.43 -6.12 -44.85
CA ILE A 397 0.07 -5.70 -44.52
C ILE A 397 0.07 -4.18 -44.31
N PRO A 398 -0.65 -3.40 -45.13
CA PRO A 398 -0.73 -1.95 -44.96
C PRO A 398 -1.51 -1.61 -43.70
N ILE A 399 -0.95 -0.75 -42.85
CA ILE A 399 -1.60 -0.23 -41.66
C ILE A 399 -2.22 1.13 -41.98
N ASP A 400 -3.50 1.29 -41.65
CA ASP A 400 -4.21 2.57 -41.81
C ASP A 400 -3.48 3.68 -41.01
N PRO A 401 -3.03 4.78 -41.64
CA PRO A 401 -2.40 5.89 -40.94
C PRO A 401 -3.27 6.48 -39.81
N ALA A 402 -4.60 6.37 -39.88
CA ALA A 402 -5.51 6.78 -38.82
C ALA A 402 -5.41 5.86 -37.57
N LEU A 403 -4.92 4.63 -37.70
CA LEU A 403 -4.57 3.76 -36.58
C LEU A 403 -3.27 4.22 -35.89
N CYS A 404 -2.37 4.87 -36.62
CA CYS A 404 -1.07 5.34 -36.10
C CYS A 404 -1.07 6.80 -35.63
N ALA A 405 -2.22 7.49 -35.62
CA ALA A 405 -2.31 8.85 -35.12
C ALA A 405 -2.08 8.89 -33.60
N ALA A 406 -1.24 9.82 -33.14
CA ALA A 406 -1.06 10.09 -31.72
C ALA A 406 -2.40 10.57 -31.12
N LEU A 407 -2.70 10.12 -29.90
CA LEU A 407 -3.84 10.62 -29.14
C LEU A 407 -3.36 11.76 -28.26
N VAL A 408 -3.90 12.96 -28.49
CA VAL A 408 -3.67 14.14 -27.66
C VAL A 408 -4.93 14.41 -26.85
N PHE A 409 -4.81 14.36 -25.53
CA PHE A 409 -5.88 14.77 -24.63
C PHE A 409 -5.87 16.30 -24.50
N PRO A 410 -7.03 16.97 -24.55
CA PRO A 410 -7.08 18.42 -24.41
C PRO A 410 -6.51 18.84 -23.05
N ALA A 411 -5.67 19.88 -23.04
CA ALA A 411 -5.25 20.53 -21.81
C ALA A 411 -6.51 21.05 -21.09
N THR A 412 -6.64 20.73 -19.80
CA THR A 412 -7.67 21.33 -18.95
C THR A 412 -7.51 22.85 -18.98
N ALA A 413 -8.55 23.57 -19.39
CA ALA A 413 -8.53 25.02 -19.51
C ALA A 413 -8.39 25.76 -18.17
N ASP A 414 -8.39 25.06 -17.04
CA ASP A 414 -8.07 25.64 -15.73
C ASP A 414 -6.71 25.16 -15.27
N GLY A 415 -5.76 26.11 -15.17
CA GLY A 415 -4.41 25.94 -14.62
C GLY A 415 -4.39 25.68 -13.11
N SER A 416 -5.31 24.87 -12.58
CA SER A 416 -5.26 24.41 -11.20
C SER A 416 -4.51 23.08 -11.12
N PRO A 417 -3.51 22.94 -10.23
CA PRO A 417 -2.81 21.67 -10.05
C PRO A 417 -3.76 20.60 -9.49
N PRO A 418 -3.67 19.33 -9.95
CA PRO A 418 -4.47 18.24 -9.39
C PRO A 418 -4.05 17.95 -7.94
N CYS A 419 -5.06 17.78 -7.08
CA CYS A 419 -4.97 17.48 -5.64
C CYS A 419 -4.50 16.05 -5.33
#